data_AF-A0A6N9RGU5-F1
#
_entry.id   AF-A0A6N9RGU5-F1
#
_cell.length_a   1.000
_cell.length_b   1.000
_cell.length_c   1.000
_cell.angle_alpha   90.00
_cell.angle_beta   90.00
_cell.angle_gamma   90.00
#
_symmetry.space_group_name_H-M   'P 1'
#
loop_
_entity.id
_entity.type
_entity.pdbx_description
1 polymer ?
#
loop_
_entity_poly.entity_id
_entity_poly.type
_entity_poly.pdbx_seq_one_letter_code
_entity_poly.pdbx_strand_id
1 'polypeptide(L)'
;MYTIWTGWMDYFATGEGRSLMAYIGHAQSADELRTNASEVFGEYYARGLDIAEGLIENNVTLMVFSAKTFELVRGLDGKASIRCHAFVAFNGS
;
A
#
# COMPACT_ATOMS: atom_id res chain seq x y z
N MET A 1 -17.89 -1.06 10.05
CA MET A 1 -18.02 -0.79 8.60
C MET A 1 -16.60 -0.84 8.04
N TYR A 2 -16.37 -1.60 6.97
CA TYR A 2 -15.05 -1.62 6.34
C TYR A 2 -14.89 -0.35 5.51
N THR A 3 -13.79 0.36 5.71
CA THR A 3 -13.42 1.56 4.93
C THR A 3 -12.12 1.26 4.17
N ILE A 4 -11.86 1.99 3.08
CA ILE A 4 -10.59 1.86 2.37
C ILE A 4 -9.50 2.49 3.24
N TRP A 5 -8.37 1.80 3.33
CA TRP A 5 -7.14 2.35 3.88
C TRP A 5 -6.01 2.20 2.86
N THR A 6 -5.03 3.08 2.99
CA THR A 6 -3.80 3.03 2.20
C THR A 6 -2.60 2.97 3.13
N GLY A 7 -1.70 2.01 2.88
CA GLY A 7 -0.38 1.92 3.47
C GLY A 7 0.69 2.11 2.41
N TRP A 8 1.77 2.84 2.71
CA TRP A 8 2.88 3.04 1.77
C TRP A 8 4.21 3.16 2.49
N MET A 9 5.30 2.91 1.76
CA MET A 9 6.66 3.11 2.25
C MET A 9 7.62 3.35 1.08
N ASP A 10 8.55 4.26 1.32
CA ASP A 10 9.75 4.49 0.50
C ASP A 10 10.97 4.07 1.31
N TYR A 11 11.32 2.78 1.21
CA TYR A 11 12.42 2.21 1.98
C TYR A 11 13.73 2.38 1.22
N PHE A 12 14.76 2.85 1.91
CA PHE A 12 16.12 2.91 1.39
C PHE A 12 17.09 2.41 2.44
N ALA A 13 17.93 1.45 2.07
CA ALA A 13 19.02 0.97 2.91
C ALA A 13 20.32 0.85 2.12
N THR A 14 21.42 1.27 2.76
CA THR A 14 22.76 1.21 2.18
C THR A 14 23.13 -0.24 1.88
N GLY A 15 23.40 -0.54 0.61
CA GLY A 15 23.71 -1.90 0.12
C GLY A 15 22.51 -2.74 -0.30
N GLU A 16 21.27 -2.37 0.06
CA GLU A 16 20.04 -3.05 -0.35
C GLU A 16 19.27 -2.30 -1.45
N GLY A 17 19.59 -1.02 -1.67
CA GLY A 17 18.95 -0.19 -2.67
C GLY A 17 17.68 0.49 -2.15
N ARG A 18 16.78 0.84 -3.06
CA ARG A 18 15.49 1.48 -2.77
C ARG A 18 14.36 0.52 -3.05
N SER A 19 13.35 0.48 -2.19
CA SER A 19 12.13 -0.27 -2.40
C SER A 19 10.90 0.61 -2.15
N LEU A 20 9.98 0.63 -3.12
CA LEU A 20 8.68 1.28 -2.97
C LEU A 20 7.61 0.22 -2.71
N MET A 21 6.77 0.46 -1.71
CA MET A 21 5.67 -0.43 -1.35
C MET A 21 4.40 0.38 -1.17
N ALA A 22 3.29 -0.18 -1.65
CA ALA A 22 1.97 0.37 -1.37
C ALA A 22 0.93 -0.74 -1.26
N TYR A 23 -0.01 -0.57 -0.35
CA TYR A 23 -1.15 -1.45 -0.12
C TYR A 23 -2.41 -0.60 -0.02
N ILE A 24 -3.43 -0.91 -0.81
CA ILE A 24 -4.77 -0.32 -0.72
C ILE A 24 -5.72 -1.47 -0.41
N GLY A 25 -6.52 -1.34 0.64
CA GLY A 25 -7.54 -2.35 0.91
C GLY A 25 -8.52 -1.96 1.99
N HIS A 26 -9.59 -2.75 2.07
CA HIS A 26 -10.60 -2.60 3.12
C HIS A 26 -10.06 -3.10 4.46
N ALA A 27 -10.22 -2.29 5.50
CA ALA A 27 -9.88 -2.65 6.88
C ALA A 27 -10.79 -1.88 7.87
N GLN A 28 -10.91 -2.40 9.08
CA GLN A 28 -11.62 -1.76 10.20
C GLN A 28 -10.72 -0.79 10.98
N SER A 29 -9.40 -0.95 10.86
CA SER A 29 -8.41 -0.10 11.54
C SER A 29 -7.07 -0.08 10.78
N ALA A 30 -6.20 0.86 11.17
CA ALA A 30 -4.81 0.89 10.71
C ALA A 30 -4.04 -0.39 11.07
N ASP A 31 -4.33 -1.00 12.22
CA ASP A 31 -3.66 -2.22 12.68
C ASP A 31 -4.09 -3.46 11.88
N GLU A 32 -5.37 -3.53 11.48
CA GLU A 32 -5.83 -4.56 10.56
C GLU A 32 -5.18 -4.40 9.18
N LEU A 33 -5.09 -3.17 8.66
CA LEU A 33 -4.37 -2.92 7.41
C LEU A 33 -2.91 -3.36 7.52
N ARG A 34 -2.24 -3.03 8.64
CA ARG A 34 -0.85 -3.42 8.88
C ARG A 34 -0.69 -4.94 8.94
N THR A 35 -1.64 -5.64 9.56
CA THR A 35 -1.67 -7.11 9.59
C THR A 35 -1.81 -7.67 8.17
N ASN A 36 -2.77 -7.17 7.39
CA ASN A 36 -2.97 -7.58 6.00
C ASN A 36 -1.74 -7.29 5.12
N ALA A 37 -1.06 -6.16 5.35
CA ALA A 37 0.17 -5.83 4.63
C ALA A 37 1.35 -6.71 5.07
N SER A 38 1.40 -7.13 6.35
CA SER A 38 2.40 -8.07 6.87
C SER A 38 2.31 -9.44 6.21
N GLU A 39 1.11 -9.88 5.85
CA GLU A 39 0.93 -11.13 5.10
C GLU A 39 1.49 -11.06 3.67
N VAL A 40 1.57 -9.86 3.09
CA VAL A 40 2.01 -9.65 1.70
C VAL A 40 3.49 -9.28 1.61
N PHE A 41 3.94 -8.35 2.44
CA PHE A 41 5.31 -7.82 2.39
C PHE A 41 6.22 -8.44 3.46
N GLY A 42 5.67 -9.13 4.45
CA GLY A 42 6.40 -9.58 5.63
C GLY A 42 6.40 -8.53 6.74
N GLU A 43 6.57 -9.02 7.97
CA GLU A 43 6.41 -8.24 9.19
C GLU A 43 7.37 -7.05 9.28
N TYR A 44 8.63 -7.24 8.84
CA TYR A 44 9.63 -6.18 8.85
C TYR A 44 9.16 -4.95 8.07
N TYR A 45 8.71 -5.15 6.82
CA TYR A 45 8.29 -4.05 5.96
C TYR A 45 6.93 -3.47 6.38
N ALA A 46 5.99 -4.30 6.82
CA ALA A 46 4.67 -3.82 7.24
C ALA A 46 4.73 -2.90 8.48
N ARG A 47 5.69 -3.13 9.39
CA ARG A 47 5.95 -2.24 10.53
C ARG A 47 6.39 -0.84 10.10
N GLY A 48 7.05 -0.71 8.95
CA GLY A 48 7.56 0.55 8.42
C GLY A 48 6.55 1.34 7.57
N LEU A 49 5.35 0.81 7.30
CA LEU A 49 4.35 1.51 6.50
C LEU A 49 3.80 2.73 7.24
N ASP A 50 3.79 3.86 6.55
CA ASP A 50 2.85 4.93 6.80
C ASP A 50 1.44 4.43 6.44
N ILE A 51 0.45 4.67 7.30
CA ILE A 51 -0.92 4.19 7.10
C ILE A 51 -1.90 5.33 7.35
N ALA A 52 -2.84 5.51 6.43
CA ALA A 52 -3.95 6.44 6.60
C ALA A 52 -5.26 5.86 6.07
N GLU A 53 -6.37 6.29 6.67
CA GLU A 53 -7.70 6.02 6.17
C GLU A 53 -7.93 6.77 4.85
N GLY A 54 -8.63 6.12 3.93
CA GLY A 54 -8.94 6.63 2.60
C GLY A 54 -7.94 6.18 1.54
N LEU A 55 -8.20 6.65 0.32
CA LEU A 55 -7.40 6.38 -0.86
C LEU A 55 -6.35 7.49 -1.03
N ILE A 56 -5.10 7.18 -0.70
CA ILE A 56 -4.03 8.19 -0.63
C ILE A 56 -3.25 8.23 -1.95
N GLU A 57 -3.26 9.39 -2.60
CA GLU A 57 -2.44 9.71 -3.76
C GLU A 57 -1.25 10.56 -3.32
N ASN A 58 -0.09 9.93 -3.19
CA ASN A 58 1.17 10.59 -2.83
C ASN A 58 2.29 10.13 -3.77
N ASN A 59 3.51 10.63 -3.54
CA ASN A 59 4.66 10.30 -4.40
C ASN A 59 4.89 8.79 -4.51
N VAL A 60 4.72 8.01 -3.44
CA VAL A 60 4.92 6.55 -3.47
C VAL A 60 3.78 5.85 -4.21
N THR A 61 2.53 6.12 -3.83
CA THR A 61 1.37 5.41 -4.38
C THR A 61 1.15 5.73 -5.86
N LEU A 62 1.44 6.96 -6.30
CA LEU A 62 1.38 7.36 -7.70
C LEU A 62 2.55 6.81 -8.55
N MET A 63 3.67 6.44 -7.92
CA MET A 63 4.78 5.78 -8.64
C MET A 63 4.48 4.31 -8.93
N VAL A 64 3.70 3.63 -8.07
CA VAL A 64 3.48 2.18 -8.17
C VAL A 64 2.07 1.80 -8.63
N PHE A 65 1.10 2.70 -8.55
CA PHE A 65 -0.24 2.51 -9.09
C PHE A 65 -0.57 3.54 -10.16
N SER A 66 -1.26 3.08 -11.21
CA SER A 66 -1.78 3.97 -12.25
C SER A 66 -3.00 4.75 -11.76
N ALA A 67 -3.29 5.90 -12.37
CA ALA A 67 -4.55 6.63 -12.14
C ALA A 67 -5.79 5.75 -12.31
N LYS A 68 -5.74 4.77 -13.24
CA LYS A 68 -6.83 3.83 -13.49
C LYS A 68 -7.10 2.91 -12.30
N THR A 69 -6.06 2.55 -11.54
CA THR A 69 -6.20 1.78 -10.31
C THR A 69 -7.03 2.57 -9.30
N PHE A 70 -6.74 3.85 -9.10
CA PHE A 70 -7.49 4.71 -8.18
C PHE A 70 -8.94 4.90 -8.63
N GLU A 71 -9.20 5.13 -9.92
CA GLU A 71 -10.56 5.18 -10.47
C GLU A 71 -11.35 3.89 -10.19
N LEU A 72 -10.72 2.73 -10.42
CA LEU A 72 -11.35 1.43 -10.21
C LEU A 72 -11.68 1.22 -8.73
N VAL A 73 -10.73 1.53 -7.83
CA VAL A 73 -10.93 1.40 -6.38
C VAL A 73 -12.10 2.27 -5.92
N ARG A 74 -12.14 3.55 -6.33
CA ARG A 74 -13.27 4.45 -6.01
C ARG A 74 -14.60 3.93 -6.54
N GLY A 75 -14.63 3.43 -7.77
CA GLY A 75 -15.86 2.95 -8.40
C GLY A 75 -16.44 1.69 -7.74
N LEU A 76 -15.58 0.87 -7.14
CA LEU A 76 -15.90 -0.40 -6.50
C LEU A 76 -16.06 -0.30 -4.97
N ASP A 77 -15.74 0.85 -4.36
CA ASP A 77 -15.87 1.01 -2.92
C ASP A 77 -17.34 0.80 -2.47
N GLY A 78 -17.51 0.01 -1.40
CA GLY A 78 -18.82 -0.47 -0.93
C GLY A 78 -19.52 -1.51 -1.82
N LYS A 79 -18.94 -1.90 -2.96
CA LYS A 79 -19.53 -2.87 -3.92
C LYS A 79 -18.73 -4.17 -4.06
N ALA A 80 -17.46 -4.15 -3.66
CA ALA A 80 -16.56 -5.31 -3.71
C ALA A 80 -15.54 -5.24 -2.57
N SER A 81 -14.94 -6.38 -2.23
CA SER A 81 -13.76 -6.41 -1.36
C SER A 81 -12.53 -6.09 -2.19
N ILE A 82 -11.85 -4.99 -1.85
CA ILE A 82 -10.72 -4.47 -2.63
C ILE A 82 -9.41 -4.76 -1.91
N ARG A 83 -8.44 -5.31 -2.65
CA ARG A 83 -7.04 -5.44 -2.24
C ARG A 83 -6.14 -5.17 -3.45
N CYS A 84 -5.31 -4.15 -3.36
CA CYS A 84 -4.27 -3.84 -4.34
C CYS A 84 -2.95 -3.69 -3.60
N HIS A 85 -1.89 -4.32 -4.10
CA HIS A 85 -0.56 -4.18 -3.53
C HIS A 85 0.47 -4.06 -4.65
N ALA A 86 1.53 -3.31 -4.38
CA ALA A 86 2.68 -3.19 -5.25
C ALA A 86 3.95 -3.19 -4.41
N PHE A 87 4.97 -3.86 -4.92
CA PHE A 87 6.32 -3.88 -4.38
C PHE A 87 7.28 -3.71 -5.55
N VAL A 88 8.12 -2.68 -5.49
CA VAL A 88 9.13 -2.39 -6.52
C VAL A 88 10.47 -2.27 -5.82
N ALA A 89 11.38 -3.21 -6.07
CA ALA A 89 12.78 -3.11 -5.68
C ALA A 89 13.60 -2.54 -6.83
N PHE A 90 14.30 -1.44 -6.58
CA PHE A 90 15.25 -0.85 -7.51
C PHE A 90 16.63 -1.46 -7.24
N ASN A 91 17.03 -2.41 -8.09
CA ASN A 91 18.38 -2.96 -8.04
C ASN A 91 19.38 -1.86 -8.42
N GLY A 92 20.49 -1.75 -7.66
CA GLY A 92 21.63 -0.94 -8.06
C GLY A 92 22.11 -1.37 -9.44
N SER A 93 22.26 -0.41 -10.34
CA SER A 93 22.87 -0.64 -11.67
C SER A 93 24.38 -0.78 -11.57
#